data_AF-A0A1G9ZKM3-F1
#
_entry.id   AF-A0A1G9ZKM3-F1
#
_cell.length_a   1.000
_cell.length_b   1.000
_cell.length_c   1.000
_cell.angle_alpha   90.00
_cell.angle_beta   90.00
_cell.angle_gamma   90.00
#
_symmetry.space_group_name_H-M   'P 1'
#
loop_
_entity.id
_entity.type
_entity.pdbx_description
1 polymer ?
#
loop_
_entity_poly.entity_id
_entity_poly.type
_entity_poly.pdbx_seq_one_letter_code
_entity_poly.pdbx_strand_id
1 'polypeptide(L)'
;MTALYVTALIAGVLGAACVYLVMFNELDESELVTITPLWSFPIVFGLYGFVSQRLLRRISAGHAGTLSQAARMSIDVAGFWALPALFPFLVLRWRSSLLVSLAAAVFWAVLLWFFFAAVFPTL
;
A
#
# COMPACT_ATOMS: atom_id res chain seq x y z
N MET A 1 -10.65 10.99 -7.98
CA MET A 1 -9.94 9.75 -7.59
C MET A 1 -8.66 10.01 -6.77
N THR A 2 -7.82 11.00 -7.08
CA THR A 2 -6.61 11.29 -6.25
C THR A 2 -6.95 11.65 -4.81
N ALA A 3 -7.99 12.46 -4.61
CA ALA A 3 -8.50 12.78 -3.27
C ALA A 3 -8.85 11.52 -2.47
N LEU A 4 -9.51 10.53 -3.06
CA LEU A 4 -9.87 9.27 -2.39
C LEU A 4 -8.64 8.53 -1.85
N TYR A 5 -7.58 8.41 -2.66
CA TYR A 5 -6.35 7.74 -2.24
C TYR A 5 -5.58 8.53 -1.18
N VAL A 6 -5.56 9.85 -1.27
CA VAL A 6 -4.92 10.72 -0.28
C VAL A 6 -5.69 10.68 1.04
N THR A 7 -7.02 10.75 1.00
CA THR A 7 -7.86 10.64 2.20
C THR A 7 -7.70 9.27 2.86
N ALA A 8 -7.68 8.18 2.09
CA ALA A 8 -7.42 6.84 2.62
C ALA A 8 -6.04 6.76 3.28
N LEU A 9 -5.00 7.28 2.63
CA LEU A 9 -3.65 7.30 3.20
C LEU A 9 -3.59 8.10 4.50
N ILE A 10 -4.16 9.31 4.53
CA ILE A 10 -4.20 10.15 5.73
C ILE A 10 -4.99 9.45 6.84
N ALA A 11 -6.17 8.90 6.54
CA ALA A 11 -6.99 8.20 7.52
C ALA A 11 -6.26 6.98 8.10
N GLY A 12 -5.56 6.21 7.27
CA GLY A 12 -4.78 5.07 7.72
C GLY A 12 -3.59 5.47 8.59
N VAL A 13 -2.85 6.53 8.21
CA VAL A 13 -1.73 7.04 9.02
C VAL A 13 -2.23 7.59 10.36
N LEU A 14 -3.33 8.34 10.37
CA LEU A 14 -3.96 8.83 11.60
C LEU A 14 -4.48 7.67 12.47
N GLY A 15 -5.05 6.64 11.86
CA GLY A 15 -5.46 5.42 12.57
C GLY A 15 -4.28 4.73 13.25
N ALA A 16 -3.17 4.55 12.54
CA ALA A 16 -1.94 3.99 13.09
C ALA A 16 -1.38 4.86 14.23
N ALA A 17 -1.32 6.18 14.03
CA ALA A 17 -0.86 7.12 15.05
C ALA A 17 -1.75 7.07 16.31
N CYS A 18 -3.08 6.97 16.14
CA CYS A 18 -4.00 6.83 17.27
C CYS A 18 -3.74 5.54 18.06
N VAL A 19 -3.60 4.40 17.36
CA VAL A 19 -3.32 3.10 17.98
C VAL A 19 -2.01 3.14 18.75
N TYR A 20 -0.92 3.61 18.15
CA TYR A 20 0.41 3.52 18.76
C TYR A 20 0.78 4.66 19.71
N LEU A 21 0.18 5.86 19.57
CA LEU A 21 0.51 7.01 20.41
C LEU A 21 -0.50 7.27 21.53
N VAL A 22 -1.73 6.79 21.37
CA VAL A 22 -2.82 7.06 22.33
C VAL A 22 -3.28 5.77 23.00
N MET A 23 -3.66 4.77 22.22
CA MET A 23 -4.31 3.55 22.74
C MET A 23 -3.34 2.42 23.09
N PHE A 24 -2.04 2.57 22.82
CA PHE A 24 -1.08 1.46 22.92
C PHE A 24 -1.01 0.82 24.31
N ASN A 25 -1.13 1.63 25.37
CA ASN A 25 -1.08 1.12 26.75
C ASN A 25 -2.41 0.50 27.21
N GLU A 26 -3.49 0.67 26.44
CA GLU A 26 -4.83 0.20 26.75
C GLU A 26 -5.19 -1.08 25.99
N LEU A 27 -4.45 -1.40 24.92
CA LEU A 27 -4.71 -2.53 24.04
C LEU A 27 -3.77 -3.69 24.36
N ASP A 28 -4.34 -4.88 24.46
CA ASP A 28 -3.56 -6.11 24.55
C ASP A 28 -3.00 -6.51 23.18
N GLU A 29 -2.01 -7.41 23.16
CA GLU A 29 -1.32 -7.86 21.96
C GLU A 29 -2.27 -8.45 20.90
N SER A 30 -3.28 -9.21 21.34
CA SER A 30 -4.32 -9.76 20.47
C SER A 30 -5.18 -8.68 19.82
N GLU A 31 -5.48 -7.61 20.55
CA GLU A 31 -6.26 -6.48 20.05
C GLU A 31 -5.45 -5.65 19.05
N LEU A 32 -4.15 -5.46 19.30
CA LEU A 32 -3.23 -4.81 18.37
C LEU A 32 -3.12 -5.57 17.04
N VAL A 33 -3.02 -6.90 17.08
CA VAL A 33 -3.03 -7.73 15.87
C VAL A 33 -4.38 -7.61 15.14
N THR A 34 -5.49 -7.67 15.87
CA THR A 34 -6.85 -7.60 15.32
C THR A 34 -7.16 -6.25 14.67
N ILE A 35 -6.68 -5.14 15.25
CA ILE A 35 -6.91 -3.79 14.72
C ILE A 35 -5.92 -3.41 13.61
N THR A 36 -4.84 -4.17 13.42
CA THR A 36 -3.83 -3.86 12.40
C THR A 36 -4.39 -3.73 10.98
N PRO A 37 -5.28 -4.63 10.50
CA PRO A 37 -5.91 -4.48 9.18
C PRO A 37 -6.67 -3.16 9.00
N LEU A 38 -7.26 -2.59 10.07
CA LEU A 38 -8.08 -1.38 9.99
C LEU A 38 -7.29 -0.13 9.60
N TRP A 39 -6.05 0.00 10.06
CA TRP A 39 -5.19 1.13 9.68
C TRP A 39 -4.20 0.78 8.57
N SER A 40 -3.75 -0.48 8.46
CA SER A 40 -2.80 -0.89 7.40
C SER A 40 -3.45 -0.93 6.02
N PHE A 41 -4.67 -1.44 5.90
CA PHE A 41 -5.41 -1.48 4.63
C PHE A 41 -5.53 -0.10 3.97
N PRO A 42 -6.05 0.95 4.63
CA PRO A 42 -6.19 2.26 4.01
C PRO A 42 -4.84 2.91 3.67
N ILE A 43 -3.76 2.64 4.41
CA ILE A 43 -2.40 3.09 4.05
C ILE A 43 -1.96 2.45 2.73
N VAL A 44 -2.00 1.12 2.64
CA VAL A 44 -1.55 0.39 1.44
C VAL A 44 -2.44 0.78 0.25
N PHE A 45 -3.76 0.73 0.42
CA PHE A 45 -4.69 1.08 -0.64
C PHE A 45 -4.48 2.53 -1.13
N GLY A 46 -4.33 3.49 -0.21
CA GLY A 46 -4.09 4.89 -0.53
C GLY A 46 -2.76 5.11 -1.24
N LEU A 47 -1.67 4.53 -0.73
CA LEU A 47 -0.33 4.67 -1.31
C LEU A 47 -0.28 4.11 -2.73
N TYR A 48 -0.69 2.85 -2.91
CA TYR A 48 -0.64 2.18 -4.21
C TYR A 48 -1.61 2.82 -5.21
N GLY A 49 -2.79 3.25 -4.76
CA GLY A 49 -3.74 4.01 -5.57
C GLY A 49 -3.17 5.33 -6.05
N PHE A 50 -2.55 6.12 -5.17
CA PHE A 50 -1.91 7.38 -5.54
C PHE A 50 -0.76 7.21 -6.54
N VAL A 51 0.14 6.26 -6.26
CA VAL A 51 1.28 5.95 -7.14
C VAL A 51 0.81 5.46 -8.51
N SER A 52 -0.18 4.57 -8.55
CA SER A 52 -0.74 4.06 -9.81
C SER A 52 -1.29 5.18 -10.70
N GLN A 53 -1.94 6.19 -10.11
CA GLN A 53 -2.46 7.33 -10.87
C GLN A 53 -1.35 8.20 -11.44
N ARG A 54 -0.29 8.42 -10.66
CA ARG A 54 0.86 9.19 -11.13
C ARG A 54 1.55 8.48 -12.29
N LEU A 55 1.67 7.15 -12.22
CA LEU A 55 2.19 6.31 -13.30
C LEU A 55 1.29 6.34 -14.53
N LEU A 56 -0.03 6.18 -14.37
CA LEU A 56 -1.00 6.25 -15.47
C LEU A 56 -1.01 7.62 -16.16
N ARG A 57 -0.86 8.72 -15.39
CA ARG A 57 -0.72 10.07 -15.95
C ARG A 57 0.55 10.23 -16.80
N ARG A 58 1.66 9.59 -16.42
CA ARG A 58 2.89 9.59 -17.23
C ARG A 58 2.70 8.82 -18.55
N ILE A 59 1.94 7.72 -18.52
CA ILE A 59 1.60 6.95 -19.72
C ILE A 59 0.70 7.78 -20.64
N SER A 60 -0.34 8.42 -20.12
CA SER A 60 -1.24 9.27 -20.93
C SER A 60 -0.52 10.49 -21.51
N ALA A 61 0.52 10.98 -20.84
CA ALA A 61 1.36 12.07 -21.32
C ALA A 61 2.42 11.60 -22.35
N GLY A 62 2.40 10.33 -22.79
CA GLY A 62 3.32 9.79 -23.80
C GLY A 62 4.74 9.51 -23.30
N HIS A 63 4.99 9.59 -21.98
CA HIS A 63 6.33 9.39 -21.42
C HIS A 63 6.67 7.90 -21.21
N ALA A 64 5.69 7.00 -21.29
CA ALA A 64 5.87 5.55 -21.17
C ALA A 64 4.75 4.79 -21.89
N GLY A 65 5.06 3.64 -22.51
CA GLY A 65 4.07 2.80 -23.20
C GLY A 65 3.29 1.86 -22.27
N THR A 66 3.86 1.49 -21.12
CA THR A 66 3.25 0.54 -20.16
C THR A 66 3.46 0.95 -18.69
N LEU A 67 2.61 0.42 -17.80
CA LEU A 67 2.72 0.60 -16.35
C LEU A 67 4.08 0.13 -15.81
N SER A 68 4.56 -1.00 -16.33
CA SER A 68 5.87 -1.56 -15.97
C SER A 68 7.03 -0.67 -16.41
N GLN A 69 6.94 -0.03 -17.58
CA GLN A 69 7.96 0.90 -18.06
C GLN A 69 7.97 2.20 -17.23
N ALA A 70 6.79 2.73 -16.89
CA ALA A 70 6.68 3.89 -16.01
C ALA A 70 7.20 3.58 -14.58
N ALA A 71 6.93 2.38 -14.07
CA ALA A 71 7.41 1.92 -12.77
C ALA A 71 8.95 1.78 -12.78
N ARG A 72 9.54 1.17 -13.82
CA ARG A 72 11.00 1.09 -13.97
C ARG A 72 11.66 2.45 -14.00
N MET A 73 11.15 3.39 -14.79
CA MET A 73 11.65 4.78 -14.77
C MET A 73 11.55 5.44 -13.40
N SER A 74 10.56 5.05 -12.57
CA SER A 74 10.43 5.58 -11.21
C SER A 74 11.41 4.90 -10.24
N ILE A 75 11.71 3.61 -10.43
CA ILE A 75 12.73 2.87 -9.69
C ILE A 75 14.13 3.40 -10.02
N ASP A 76 14.42 3.71 -11.28
CA ASP A 76 15.70 4.27 -11.70
C ASP A 76 16.00 5.62 -11.04
N VAL A 77 14.96 6.39 -10.71
CA VAL A 77 15.09 7.69 -10.03
C VAL A 77 15.08 7.56 -8.51
N ALA A 78 14.26 6.67 -7.95
CA ALA A 78 14.10 6.48 -6.50
C ALA A 78 15.10 5.47 -5.90
N GLY A 79 15.85 4.76 -6.73
CA GLY A 79 16.84 3.78 -6.32
C GLY A 79 16.25 2.42 -5.95
N PHE A 80 17.13 1.47 -5.63
CA PHE A 80 16.81 0.07 -5.32
C PHE A 80 15.80 -0.11 -4.18
N TRP A 81 15.71 0.86 -3.25
CA TRP A 81 14.75 0.82 -2.14
C TRP A 81 13.29 0.97 -2.58
N ALA A 82 13.03 1.50 -3.78
CA ALA A 82 11.68 1.59 -4.33
C ALA A 82 11.21 0.27 -4.95
N LEU A 83 12.11 -0.69 -5.16
CA LEU A 83 11.86 -1.94 -5.87
C LEU A 83 10.84 -2.85 -5.16
N PRO A 84 10.88 -3.04 -3.82
CA PRO A 84 9.84 -3.80 -3.10
C PRO A 84 8.47 -3.10 -3.15
N ALA A 85 8.46 -1.78 -3.00
CA ALA A 85 7.25 -0.98 -3.01
C ALA A 85 6.60 -0.88 -4.41
N LEU A 86 7.41 -0.97 -5.47
CA LEU A 86 6.95 -0.90 -6.85
C LEU A 86 6.78 -2.27 -7.51
N PHE A 87 7.17 -3.35 -6.83
CA PHE A 87 7.09 -4.71 -7.35
C PHE A 87 5.70 -5.11 -7.85
N PRO A 88 4.59 -4.81 -7.14
CA PRO A 88 3.25 -5.13 -7.64
C PRO A 88 2.96 -4.50 -9.01
N PHE A 89 3.48 -3.30 -9.27
CA PHE A 89 3.31 -2.59 -10.54
C PHE A 89 4.15 -3.16 -11.69
N LEU A 90 5.20 -3.93 -11.38
CA LEU A 90 6.00 -4.62 -12.40
C LEU A 90 5.27 -5.84 -12.96
N VAL A 91 4.47 -6.51 -12.13
CA VAL A 91 3.74 -7.73 -12.48
C VAL A 91 2.35 -7.41 -13.02
N LEU A 92 1.68 -6.38 -12.49
CA LEU A 92 0.32 -6.00 -12.86
C LEU A 92 0.31 -5.15 -14.15
N ARG A 93 -0.30 -5.68 -15.22
CA ARG A 93 -0.50 -4.96 -16.50
C ARG A 93 -1.78 -4.11 -16.55
N TRP A 94 -2.46 -3.91 -15.42
CA TRP A 94 -3.79 -3.30 -15.39
C TRP A 94 -3.75 -1.78 -15.56
N ARG A 95 -4.65 -1.25 -16.40
CA ARG A 95 -4.82 0.19 -16.62
C ARG A 95 -5.66 0.89 -15.54
N SER A 96 -6.30 0.13 -14.64
CA SER A 96 -7.15 0.68 -13.59
C SER A 96 -6.39 0.86 -12.28
N SER A 97 -6.27 2.11 -11.84
CA SER A 97 -5.68 2.44 -10.53
C SER A 97 -6.33 1.70 -9.35
N LEU A 98 -7.66 1.52 -9.41
CA LEU A 98 -8.44 0.86 -8.36
C LEU A 98 -8.12 -0.62 -8.26
N LEU A 99 -8.02 -1.31 -9.41
CA LEU A 99 -7.70 -2.74 -9.42
C LEU A 99 -6.27 -2.97 -8.92
N VAL A 100 -5.34 -2.10 -9.28
CA VAL A 100 -3.95 -2.19 -8.83
C VAL A 100 -3.84 -1.94 -7.33
N SER A 101 -4.52 -0.92 -6.79
CA SER A 101 -4.51 -0.65 -5.35
C SER A 101 -5.18 -1.76 -4.55
N LEU A 102 -6.26 -2.37 -5.08
CA LEU A 102 -6.95 -3.47 -4.43
C LEU A 102 -6.12 -4.77 -4.45
N ALA A 103 -5.51 -5.12 -5.58
CA ALA A 103 -4.61 -6.26 -5.67
C ALA A 103 -3.38 -6.09 -4.78
N ALA A 104 -2.80 -4.89 -4.72
CA ALA A 104 -1.72 -4.59 -3.80
C ALA A 104 -2.18 -4.72 -2.33
N ALA A 105 -3.34 -4.19 -1.98
CA ALA A 105 -3.89 -4.32 -0.63
C ALA A 105 -4.10 -5.78 -0.23
N VAL A 106 -4.64 -6.62 -1.13
CA VAL A 106 -4.79 -8.06 -0.89
C VAL A 106 -3.43 -8.74 -0.73
N PHE A 107 -2.46 -8.44 -1.59
CA PHE A 107 -1.11 -9.00 -1.49
C PHE A 107 -0.47 -8.68 -0.13
N TRP A 108 -0.53 -7.42 0.30
CA TRP A 108 0.01 -7.01 1.59
C TRP A 108 -0.78 -7.57 2.77
N ALA A 109 -2.11 -7.67 2.67
CA ALA A 109 -2.93 -8.30 3.71
C ALA A 109 -2.56 -9.78 3.92
N VAL A 110 -2.32 -10.53 2.84
CA VAL A 110 -1.85 -11.92 2.91
C VAL A 110 -0.46 -12.00 3.54
N LEU A 111 0.47 -11.13 3.13
CA LEU A 111 1.81 -11.10 3.72
C LEU A 111 1.78 -10.78 5.21
N LEU A 112 0.94 -9.83 5.60
CA LEU A 112 0.75 -9.40 6.99
C LEU A 112 0.07 -10.49 7.82
N TRP A 113 -0.89 -11.23 7.25
CA TRP A 113 -1.42 -12.44 7.86
C TRP A 113 -0.33 -13.47 8.11
N PHE A 114 0.48 -13.80 7.09
CA PHE A 114 1.58 -14.76 7.23
C PHE A 114 2.58 -14.32 8.31
N PHE A 115 2.89 -13.02 8.37
CA PHE A 115 3.74 -12.45 9.41
C PHE A 115 3.14 -12.68 10.80
N PHE A 116 1.86 -12.37 11.02
CA PHE A 116 1.23 -12.59 12.31
C PHE A 116 1.14 -14.06 12.69
N ALA A 117 0.77 -14.93 11.75
CA ALA A 117 0.73 -16.37 12.00
C ALA A 117 2.11 -16.96 12.35
N ALA A 118 3.19 -16.38 11.82
CA ALA A 118 4.55 -16.84 12.08
C ALA A 118 5.15 -16.26 13.37
N VAL A 119 4.90 -14.98 13.66
CA VAL A 119 5.51 -14.26 14.81
C VAL A 119 4.67 -14.43 16.08
N PHE A 120 3.35 -14.51 15.93
CA PHE A 120 2.40 -14.70 17.04
C PHE A 120 1.56 -15.97 16.82
N PRO A 121 2.18 -17.17 16.83
CA PRO A 121 1.48 -18.42 16.51
C PRO A 121 0.40 -18.82 17.53
N THR A 122 0.36 -18.17 18.69
CA THR A 122 -0.57 -18.43 19.80
C THR A 122 -1.71 -17.43 19.90
N LEU A 123 -1.76 -16.43 19.00
CA LEU A 123 -2.85 -15.46 18.85
C LEU A 123 -3.77 -15.88 17.70
#